data_AF-A0A5S4X2Y1-F1
#
_entry.id   AF-A0A5S4X2Y1-F1
#
_cell.length_a   1.000
_cell.length_b   1.000
_cell.length_c   1.000
_cell.angle_alpha   90.00
_cell.angle_beta   90.00
_cell.angle_gamma   90.00
#
_symmetry.space_group_name_H-M   'P 1'
#
loop_
_entity.id
_entity.type
_entity.pdbx_description
1 polymer ?
#
loop_
_entity_poly.entity_id
_entity_poly.type
_entity_poly.pdbx_seq_one_letter_code
_entity_poly.pdbx_strand_id
1 'polypeptide(L)'
;MKEELRRAIAVNAAAKINNRKPSGVYSYDREQHSSMTPNYDYETGAHISGSGSGLYHYGVGNHVSLKVNGNSFSGYDYDGGHHFSGRVNGNSVQIYDYGEASYFNYSV
;
A
#
# COMPACT_ATOMS: atom_id res chain seq x y z
N MET A 1 -8.15 3.10 -7.47
CA MET A 1 -7.74 1.92 -6.66
C MET A 1 -8.55 1.85 -5.39
N LYS A 2 -8.97 0.66 -4.94
CA LYS A 2 -9.67 0.50 -3.65
C LYS A 2 -8.77 0.89 -2.47
N GLU A 3 -9.34 1.46 -1.42
CA GLU A 3 -8.58 1.93 -0.26
C GLU A 3 -7.81 0.81 0.43
N GLU A 4 -8.38 -0.39 0.55
CA GLU A 4 -7.74 -1.57 1.15
C GLU A 4 -6.43 -1.90 0.45
N LEU A 5 -6.44 -1.91 -0.89
CA LEU A 5 -5.23 -2.08 -1.69
C LEU A 5 -4.26 -0.93 -1.50
N ARG A 6 -4.76 0.31 -1.50
CA ARG A 6 -3.91 1.50 -1.42
C ARG A 6 -3.14 1.58 -0.09
N ARG A 7 -3.80 1.34 1.04
CA ARG A 7 -3.11 1.27 2.34
C ARG A 7 -2.22 0.04 2.47
N ALA A 8 -2.59 -1.11 1.89
CA ALA A 8 -1.73 -2.30 1.84
C ALA A 8 -0.43 -2.03 1.08
N ILE A 9 -0.52 -1.31 -0.04
CA ILE A 9 0.64 -0.81 -0.80
C ILE A 9 1.47 0.13 0.07
N ALA A 10 0.85 1.08 0.78
CA ALA A 10 1.57 2.02 1.63
C ALA A 10 2.38 1.31 2.72
N VAL A 11 1.75 0.36 3.44
CA VAL A 11 2.40 -0.43 4.49
C VAL A 11 3.54 -1.29 3.93
N ASN A 12 3.31 -1.98 2.81
CA ASN A 12 4.32 -2.84 2.20
C ASN A 12 5.47 -2.04 1.58
N ALA A 13 5.21 -0.88 0.98
CA ALA A 13 6.25 0.01 0.46
C ALA A 13 7.14 0.53 1.60
N ALA A 14 6.53 1.01 2.69
CA ALA A 14 7.26 1.47 3.87
C ALA A 14 8.08 0.35 4.51
N ALA A 15 7.52 -0.87 4.60
CA ALA A 15 8.23 -2.01 5.14
C ALA A 15 9.47 -2.38 4.31
N LYS A 16 9.33 -2.43 2.98
CA LYS A 16 10.42 -2.74 2.04
C LYS A 16 11.50 -1.65 1.99
N ILE A 17 11.10 -0.37 1.94
CA ILE A 17 12.03 0.76 1.79
C ILE A 17 12.78 1.04 3.08
N ASN A 18 12.08 1.08 4.22
CA ASN A 18 12.70 1.44 5.50
C ASN A 18 13.28 0.23 6.25
N ASN A 19 13.13 -0.99 5.70
CA ASN A 19 13.50 -2.24 6.36
C ASN A 19 12.92 -2.37 7.79
N ARG A 20 11.63 -2.04 7.94
CA ARG A 20 10.90 -2.09 9.21
C ARG A 20 9.61 -2.91 9.07
N LYS A 21 8.97 -3.22 10.20
CA LYS A 21 7.68 -3.92 10.24
C LYS A 21 6.62 -2.99 10.84
N PRO A 22 5.89 -2.23 10.01
CA PRO A 22 4.81 -1.40 10.51
C PRO A 22 3.70 -2.24 11.12
N SER A 23 3.00 -1.67 12.10
CA SER A 23 1.87 -2.28 12.81
C SER A 23 0.58 -1.47 12.72
N GLY A 24 0.60 -0.34 12.02
CA GLY A 24 -0.58 0.47 11.75
C GLY A 24 -0.35 1.41 10.60
N VAL A 25 -1.43 2.00 10.11
CA VAL A 25 -1.42 3.00 9.04
C VAL A 25 -2.49 4.04 9.33
N TYR A 26 -2.17 5.31 9.12
CA TYR A 26 -3.13 6.41 9.09
C TYR A 26 -3.40 6.78 7.64
N SER A 27 -4.67 6.83 7.25
CA SER A 27 -5.13 7.33 5.96
C SER A 27 -5.62 8.77 6.13
N TYR A 28 -4.96 9.72 5.48
CA TYR A 28 -5.36 11.14 5.58
C TYR A 28 -6.68 11.42 4.84
N ASP A 29 -6.95 10.69 3.76
CA ASP A 29 -8.20 10.80 3.00
C ASP A 29 -9.42 10.33 3.80
N ARG A 30 -9.23 9.31 4.65
CA ARG A 30 -10.26 8.78 5.55
C ARG A 30 -10.24 9.36 6.96
N GLU A 31 -9.23 10.17 7.27
CA GLU A 31 -8.94 10.66 8.62
C GLU A 31 -8.89 9.54 9.69
N GLN A 32 -8.40 8.35 9.33
CA GLN A 32 -8.55 7.14 10.14
C GLN A 32 -7.25 6.37 10.34
N HIS A 33 -7.06 5.86 11.57
CA HIS A 33 -6.03 4.88 11.91
C HIS A 33 -6.57 3.46 11.79
N SER A 34 -5.78 2.58 11.16
CA SER A 34 -6.06 1.16 11.02
C SER A 34 -4.88 0.35 11.53
N SER A 35 -5.14 -0.68 12.33
CA SER A 35 -4.12 -1.66 12.69
C SER A 35 -3.80 -2.51 11.46
N MET A 36 -2.54 -2.54 11.05
CA MET A 36 -2.15 -3.17 9.80
C MET A 36 -0.68 -3.55 9.80
N THR A 37 -0.39 -4.77 9.38
CA THR A 37 0.98 -5.23 9.13
C THR A 37 1.15 -5.49 7.64
N PRO A 38 2.38 -5.69 7.14
CA PRO A 38 2.59 -6.05 5.73
C PRO A 38 1.80 -7.29 5.27
N ASN A 39 1.45 -8.18 6.21
CA ASN A 39 0.85 -9.48 5.93
C ASN A 39 -0.64 -9.57 6.33
N TYR A 40 -1.18 -8.54 6.98
CA TYR A 40 -2.55 -8.61 7.51
C TYR A 40 -3.17 -7.24 7.72
N ASP A 41 -4.41 -7.10 7.26
CA ASP A 41 -5.29 -5.96 7.43
C ASP A 41 -6.31 -6.29 8.53
N TYR A 42 -6.15 -5.69 9.72
CA TYR A 42 -7.04 -6.01 10.85
C TYR A 42 -8.40 -5.31 10.75
N GLU A 43 -8.53 -4.25 9.95
CA GLU A 43 -9.81 -3.58 9.75
C GLU A 43 -10.77 -4.45 8.93
N THR A 44 -10.24 -5.13 7.91
CA THR A 44 -11.02 -6.01 7.01
C THR A 44 -10.91 -7.49 7.35
N GLY A 45 -10.02 -7.87 8.27
CA GLY A 45 -9.73 -9.28 8.59
C GLY A 45 -9.03 -10.01 7.43
N ALA A 46 -8.36 -9.28 6.55
CA ALA A 46 -7.80 -9.83 5.31
C ALA A 46 -6.31 -10.14 5.43
N HIS A 47 -5.93 -11.31 4.93
CA HIS A 47 -4.52 -11.63 4.71
C HIS A 47 -3.96 -10.84 3.53
N ILE A 48 -2.66 -10.56 3.60
CA ILE A 48 -1.85 -10.04 2.51
C ILE A 48 -0.65 -10.96 2.38
N SER A 49 -0.40 -11.47 1.19
CA SER A 49 0.76 -12.33 0.92
C SER A 49 1.47 -11.87 -0.34
N GLY A 50 2.69 -12.38 -0.52
CA GLY A 50 3.48 -12.08 -1.70
C GLY A 50 4.96 -12.06 -1.40
N SER A 51 5.77 -12.11 -2.47
CA SER A 51 7.22 -12.06 -2.40
C SER A 51 7.76 -11.24 -3.57
N GLY A 52 8.98 -10.72 -3.42
CA GLY A 52 9.59 -9.84 -4.40
C GLY A 52 8.71 -8.64 -4.71
N SER A 53 8.27 -8.51 -5.97
CA SER A 53 7.38 -7.45 -6.42
C SER A 53 5.91 -7.82 -6.51
N GLY A 54 5.50 -9.05 -6.18
CA GLY A 54 4.10 -9.47 -6.22
C GLY A 54 3.45 -9.39 -4.84
N LEU A 55 2.24 -8.86 -4.78
CA LEU A 55 1.36 -8.89 -3.60
C LEU A 55 -0.02 -9.43 -4.02
N TYR A 56 -0.71 -10.07 -3.08
CA TYR A 56 -2.10 -10.49 -3.21
C TYR A 56 -2.86 -10.11 -1.94
N HIS A 57 -3.97 -9.40 -2.09
CA HIS A 57 -4.82 -8.98 -0.97
C HIS A 57 -6.08 -9.83 -0.93
N TYR A 58 -6.19 -10.75 0.04
CA TYR A 58 -7.24 -11.76 0.06
C TYR A 58 -8.64 -11.17 0.27
N GLY A 59 -8.76 -10.05 0.98
CA GLY A 59 -10.05 -9.37 1.16
C GLY A 59 -10.59 -8.70 -0.09
N VAL A 60 -9.69 -8.30 -1.01
CA VAL A 60 -10.06 -7.68 -2.29
C VAL A 60 -10.11 -8.73 -3.40
N GLY A 61 -9.36 -9.82 -3.25
CA GLY A 61 -9.31 -10.93 -4.19
C GLY A 61 -8.46 -10.63 -5.42
N ASN A 62 -7.44 -9.77 -5.31
CA ASN A 62 -6.68 -9.31 -6.46
C ASN A 62 -5.17 -9.14 -6.21
N HIS A 63 -4.42 -9.18 -7.32
CA HIS A 63 -2.98 -8.99 -7.34
C HIS A 63 -2.59 -7.51 -7.45
N VAL A 64 -1.43 -7.19 -6.89
CA VAL A 64 -0.75 -5.92 -7.07
C VAL A 64 0.71 -6.18 -7.39
N SER A 65 1.25 -5.47 -8.38
CA SER A 65 2.71 -5.37 -8.51
C SER A 65 3.24 -4.17 -7.73
N LEU A 66 4.31 -4.34 -6.97
CA LEU A 66 4.97 -3.32 -6.16
C LEU A 66 6.49 -3.44 -6.32
N LYS A 67 7.07 -2.57 -7.14
CA LYS A 67 8.52 -2.44 -7.36
C LYS A 67 9.04 -1.25 -6.57
N VAL A 68 10.17 -1.45 -5.89
CA VAL A 68 10.84 -0.42 -5.09
C VAL A 68 12.17 -0.05 -5.74
N ASN A 69 12.48 1.24 -5.79
CA ASN A 69 13.76 1.77 -6.22
C ASN A 69 14.18 2.94 -5.32
N GLY A 70 15.18 2.72 -4.46
CA GLY A 70 15.57 3.67 -3.42
C GLY A 70 14.40 3.97 -2.49
N ASN A 71 14.03 5.24 -2.38
CA ASN A 71 12.88 5.70 -1.58
C ASN A 71 11.57 5.81 -2.36
N SER A 72 11.58 5.45 -3.65
CA SER A 72 10.43 5.53 -4.54
C SER A 72 9.90 4.13 -4.87
N PHE A 73 8.63 4.05 -5.25
CA PHE A 73 8.02 2.80 -5.69
C PHE A 73 7.03 3.03 -6.83
N SER A 74 6.75 1.97 -7.57
CA SER A 74 5.77 1.95 -8.66
C SER A 74 5.15 0.58 -8.79
N GLY A 75 4.03 0.51 -9.49
CA GLY A 75 3.29 -0.72 -9.59
C GLY A 75 2.08 -0.66 -10.51
N TYR A 76 1.29 -1.71 -10.41
CA TYR A 76 0.04 -1.89 -11.15
C TYR A 76 -0.97 -2.58 -10.24
N ASP A 77 -2.16 -1.99 -10.13
CA ASP A 77 -3.34 -2.55 -9.49
C ASP A 77 -4.12 -3.36 -10.53
N TYR A 78 -4.17 -4.69 -10.36
CA TYR A 78 -4.89 -5.57 -11.28
C TYR A 78 -6.41 -5.60 -11.04
N ASP A 79 -6.90 -5.07 -9.91
CA ASP A 79 -8.34 -4.90 -9.67
C ASP A 79 -8.89 -3.74 -10.48
N GLY A 80 -8.26 -2.58 -10.35
CA GLY A 80 -8.65 -1.37 -11.07
C GLY A 80 -8.16 -1.34 -12.52
N GLY A 81 -7.07 -2.03 -12.85
CA GLY A 81 -6.46 -1.97 -14.18
C GLY A 81 -5.65 -0.69 -14.44
N HIS A 82 -5.01 -0.14 -13.40
CA HIS A 82 -4.29 1.13 -13.49
C HIS A 82 -2.91 1.05 -12.82
N HIS A 83 -1.98 1.89 -13.29
CA HIS A 83 -0.69 2.08 -12.65
C HIS A 83 -0.80 2.91 -11.37
N PHE A 84 0.24 2.81 -10.53
CA PHE A 84 0.47 3.73 -9.42
C PHE A 84 1.97 3.98 -9.24
N SER A 85 2.29 5.09 -8.59
CA SER A 85 3.65 5.43 -8.19
C SER A 85 3.65 6.20 -6.89
N GLY A 86 4.75 6.16 -6.16
CA GLY A 86 4.82 6.84 -4.88
C GLY A 86 6.22 6.93 -4.30
N ARG A 87 6.29 7.53 -3.12
CA ARG A 87 7.54 7.73 -2.38
C ARG A 87 7.30 7.53 -0.88
N VAL A 88 8.33 7.04 -0.22
CA VAL A 88 8.40 6.93 1.24
C VAL A 88 9.44 7.91 1.77
N ASN A 89 9.06 8.71 2.76
CA ASN A 89 9.96 9.61 3.48
C ASN A 89 9.73 9.47 4.99
N GLY A 90 10.58 8.68 5.64
CA GLY A 90 10.38 8.28 7.04
C GLY A 90 9.04 7.54 7.20
N ASN A 91 8.14 8.09 8.01
CA ASN A 91 6.81 7.51 8.22
C ASN A 91 5.78 7.93 7.17
N SER A 92 6.07 8.97 6.39
CA SER A 92 5.14 9.46 5.36
C SER A 92 5.24 8.61 4.10
N VAL A 93 4.09 8.24 3.54
CA VAL A 93 3.97 7.57 2.26
C VAL A 93 2.97 8.32 1.41
N GLN A 94 3.37 8.70 0.20
CA GLN A 94 2.50 9.30 -0.79
C GLN A 94 2.33 8.34 -1.97
N ILE A 95 1.10 8.14 -2.41
CA ILE A 95 0.72 7.33 -3.56
C ILE A 95 -0.03 8.21 -4.54
N TYR A 96 0.45 8.29 -5.78
CA TYR A 96 -0.32 8.76 -6.91
C TYR A 96 -0.99 7.56 -7.58
N ASP A 97 -2.32 7.57 -7.59
CA ASP A 97 -3.18 6.56 -8.20
C ASP A 97 -3.64 7.07 -9.56
N TYR A 98 -3.19 6.43 -10.65
CA TYR A 98 -3.52 6.88 -12.00
C TYR A 98 -4.98 6.63 -12.35
N GLY A 99 -5.67 5.69 -11.69
CA GLY A 99 -7.10 5.45 -11.92
C GLY A 99 -7.97 6.59 -11.39
N GLU A 100 -7.53 7.24 -10.31
CA GLU A 100 -8.24 8.38 -9.69
C GLU A 100 -7.63 9.74 -10.07
N ALA A 101 -6.53 9.73 -10.82
CA ALA A 101 -5.70 10.91 -11.13
C ALA A 101 -5.39 11.79 -9.89
N SER A 102 -5.14 11.14 -8.74
CA SER A 102 -5.11 11.81 -7.43
C SER A 102 -3.99 11.28 -6.53
N TYR A 103 -3.56 12.13 -5.60
CA TYR A 103 -2.61 11.77 -4.54
C TYR A 103 -3.32 11.36 -3.27
N PHE A 104 -2.87 10.27 -2.66
CA PHE A 104 -3.30 9.77 -1.37
C PHE A 104 -2.10 9.67 -0.45
N ASN A 105 -2.25 10.19 0.77
CA ASN A 105 -1.17 10.26 1.75
C ASN A 105 -1.48 9.36 2.92
N TYR A 106 -0.42 8.76 3.47
CA TYR A 106 -0.47 7.87 4.61
C TYR A 106 0.67 8.14 5.57
N SER A 107 0.48 7.78 6.85
CA SER A 107 1.55 7.68 7.85
C SER A 107 1.61 6.27 8.41
N VAL A 108 2.81 5.68 8.47
CA VAL A 108 3.05 4.27 8.85
C VAL A 108 4.14 4.12 9.90
#